data_AF-A0A2C1ZA35-F1
#
_entry.id   AF-A0A2C1ZA35-F1
#
_cell.length_a   1.000
_cell.length_b   1.000
_cell.length_c   1.000
_cell.angle_alpha   90.00
_cell.angle_beta   90.00
_cell.angle_gamma   90.00
#
_symmetry.space_group_name_H-M   'P 1'
#
loop_
_entity.id
_entity.type
_entity.pdbx_description
1 polymer ?
#
loop_
_entity_poly.entity_id
_entity_poly.type
_entity_poly.pdbx_seq_one_letter_code
_entity_poly.pdbx_strand_id
1 'polypeptide(L)'
;MKVINYQYADVYVVDYRKAGEFGVLLTFEDGRYASVMELGVPVSAPRYVYGKPIIRKEKDFTFIDPVKCRINYRILTKAGILRLPSFVEWIK
;
A
#
# COMPACT_ATOMS: atom_id res chain seq x y z
N MET A 1 26.10 16.20 7.12
CA MET A 1 25.05 15.92 6.12
C MET A 1 24.47 14.54 6.40
N LYS A 2 23.17 14.44 6.71
CA LYS A 2 22.50 13.13 6.85
C LYS A 2 21.88 12.81 5.49
N VAL A 3 22.55 11.97 4.71
CA VAL A 3 21.99 11.43 3.46
C VAL A 3 20.90 10.46 3.85
N ILE A 4 19.64 10.83 3.59
CA ILE A 4 18.51 9.91 3.74
C ILE A 4 18.43 9.13 2.43
N ASN A 5 18.85 7.88 2.45
CA ASN A 5 18.72 7.01 1.29
C ASN A 5 17.29 6.47 1.25
N TYR A 6 16.45 7.02 0.37
CA TYR A 6 15.10 6.52 0.18
C TYR A 6 15.16 5.25 -0.66
N GLN A 7 14.65 4.16 -0.09
CA GLN A 7 14.52 2.90 -0.83
C GLN A 7 13.13 2.83 -1.43
N TYR A 8 13.05 2.27 -2.64
CA TYR A 8 11.80 2.11 -3.38
C TYR A 8 11.49 0.64 -3.53
N ALA A 9 10.20 0.31 -3.49
CA ALA A 9 9.70 -1.01 -3.76
C ALA A 9 8.42 -0.92 -4.58
N ASP A 10 8.27 -1.85 -5.51
CA ASP A 10 7.06 -2.04 -6.28
C ASP A 10 6.22 -3.10 -5.55
N VAL A 11 4.99 -2.72 -5.18
CA VAL A 11 4.06 -3.51 -4.37
C VAL A 11 2.67 -3.44 -4.96
N TYR A 12 1.76 -4.27 -4.46
CA TYR A 12 0.36 -4.30 -4.87
C TYR A 12 -0.53 -3.86 -3.73
N VAL A 13 -1.46 -2.96 -4.02
CA VAL A 13 -2.59 -2.64 -3.15
C VAL A 13 -3.69 -3.66 -3.41
N VAL A 14 -4.03 -4.45 -2.40
CA VAL A 14 -5.01 -5.55 -2.53
C VAL A 14 -6.31 -5.29 -1.77
N ASP A 15 -6.27 -4.40 -0.78
CA ASP A 15 -7.45 -3.99 -0.03
C ASP A 15 -7.39 -2.51 0.36
N TYR A 16 -8.52 -2.05 0.88
CA TYR A 16 -8.59 -0.81 1.62
C TYR A 16 -9.59 -0.91 2.77
N ARG A 17 -9.34 -0.13 3.82
CA ARG A 17 -10.22 0.02 4.98
C ARG A 17 -11.16 1.20 4.80
N LYS A 18 -12.45 1.00 5.08
CA LYS A 18 -13.50 2.04 4.95
C LYS A 18 -13.76 2.83 6.23
N ALA A 19 -13.47 2.26 7.40
CA ALA A 19 -13.88 2.81 8.69
C ALA A 19 -12.72 3.48 9.45
N GLY A 20 -12.90 4.77 9.77
CA GLY A 20 -12.00 5.56 10.63
C GLY A 20 -10.80 6.14 9.88
N GLU A 21 -9.74 5.36 9.77
CA GLU A 21 -8.48 5.76 9.14
C GLU A 21 -8.31 4.99 7.82
N PHE A 22 -8.16 5.71 6.71
CA PHE A 22 -7.97 5.10 5.40
C PHE A 22 -6.59 4.42 5.35
N GLY A 23 -6.59 3.10 5.48
CA GLY A 23 -5.41 2.25 5.33
C GLY A 23 -5.56 1.34 4.12
N VAL A 24 -4.46 1.08 3.43
CA VAL A 24 -4.39 0.10 2.33
C VAL A 24 -3.40 -1.00 2.67
N LEU A 25 -3.80 -2.26 2.45
CA LEU A 25 -2.90 -3.41 2.55
C LEU A 25 -2.02 -3.50 1.32
N LEU A 26 -0.73 -3.61 1.56
CA LEU A 26 0.30 -3.79 0.55
C LEU A 26 0.82 -5.22 0.58
N THR A 27 0.97 -5.82 -0.59
CA THR A 27 1.63 -7.11 -0.78
C THR A 27 2.78 -6.99 -1.76
N PHE A 28 3.81 -7.81 -1.61
CA PHE A 28 4.81 -7.99 -2.63
C PHE A 28 4.24 -8.77 -3.82
N GLU A 29 4.99 -8.84 -4.91
CA GLU A 29 4.62 -9.56 -6.13
C GLU A 29 4.48 -11.08 -5.92
N ASP A 30 5.16 -11.63 -4.92
CA ASP A 30 5.05 -13.03 -4.50
C ASP A 30 3.83 -13.31 -3.61
N GLY A 31 2.97 -12.31 -3.39
CA GLY A 31 1.78 -12.40 -2.54
C GLY A 31 2.07 -12.31 -1.04
N ARG A 32 3.32 -12.14 -0.62
CA ARG A 32 3.63 -11.93 0.80
C ARG A 32 3.15 -10.55 1.26
N TYR A 33 2.70 -10.49 2.50
CA TYR A 33 2.38 -9.23 3.16
C TYR A 33 3.61 -8.30 3.21
N ALA A 34 3.45 -7.08 2.71
CA ALA A 34 4.51 -6.07 2.72
C ALA A 34 4.36 -5.10 3.89
N SER A 35 3.21 -4.45 4.01
CA SER A 35 2.86 -3.54 5.11
C SER A 35 1.42 -3.02 4.95
N VAL A 36 0.95 -2.23 5.92
CA VAL A 36 -0.23 -1.38 5.76
C VAL A 36 0.23 0.07 5.64
N MET A 37 -0.32 0.80 4.67
CA MET A 37 -0.04 2.21 4.46
C MET A 37 -1.24 3.06 4.87
N GLU A 38 -1.07 3.84 5.94
CA GLU A 38 -2.11 4.73 6.49
C GLU A 38 -1.73 6.21 6.29
N LEU A 39 -0.52 6.59 6.70
CA LEU A 39 -0.07 7.99 6.70
C LEU A 39 0.49 8.48 5.35
N GLY A 40 0.83 7.54 4.46
CA GLY A 40 1.51 7.81 3.20
C GLY A 40 0.61 7.73 1.98
N VAL A 41 -0.71 7.59 2.16
CA VAL A 41 -1.69 7.47 1.08
C VAL A 41 -2.00 8.88 0.53
N PRO A 42 -1.90 9.13 -0.78
CA PRO A 42 -2.26 10.43 -1.33
C PRO A 42 -3.79 10.60 -1.27
N VAL A 43 -4.25 11.83 -1.10
CA VAL A 43 -5.69 12.16 -1.01
C VAL A 43 -6.49 11.67 -2.23
N SER A 44 -5.84 11.48 -3.38
CA SER A 44 -6.45 10.98 -4.61
C SER A 44 -6.47 9.44 -4.73
N ALA A 45 -5.68 8.70 -3.95
CA ALA A 45 -5.64 7.23 -4.00
C ALA A 45 -6.98 6.56 -3.71
N PRO A 46 -7.79 7.01 -2.72
CA PRO A 46 -9.10 6.42 -2.49
C PRO A 46 -9.95 6.41 -3.76
N ARG A 47 -9.93 7.48 -4.56
CA ARG A 47 -10.71 7.54 -5.81
C ARG A 47 -10.25 6.50 -6.84
N TYR A 48 -8.96 6.23 -6.92
CA TYR A 48 -8.41 5.22 -7.83
C TYR A 48 -8.73 3.80 -7.36
N VAL A 49 -8.61 3.57 -6.05
CA VAL A 49 -8.84 2.28 -5.40
C VAL A 49 -10.34 1.94 -5.36
N TYR A 50 -11.22 2.89 -5.04
CA TYR A 50 -12.68 2.70 -5.01
C TYR A 50 -13.28 2.37 -6.39
N GLY A 51 -12.62 2.76 -7.48
CA GLY A 51 -13.06 2.45 -8.84
C GLY A 51 -12.71 1.05 -9.32
N LYS A 52 -11.95 0.27 -8.53
CA LYS A 52 -11.52 -1.08 -8.93
C LYS A 52 -12.59 -2.13 -8.66
N PRO A 53 -12.61 -3.22 -9.45
CA PRO A 53 -13.47 -4.36 -9.19
C PRO A 53 -13.24 -4.90 -7.77
N ILE A 54 -14.34 -5.11 -7.05
CA ILE A 54 -14.30 -5.61 -5.68
C ILE A 54 -14.38 -7.13 -5.75
N ILE A 55 -13.33 -7.81 -5.28
CA ILE A 55 -13.26 -9.27 -5.24
C ILE A 55 -14.08 -9.78 -4.05
N ARG A 56 -13.89 -9.18 -2.88
CA ARG A 56 -14.52 -9.60 -1.63
C ARG A 56 -14.71 -8.42 -0.68
N LYS A 57 -15.82 -8.42 0.05
CA LYS A 57 -16.05 -7.47 1.15
C LYS A 57 -16.11 -8.23 2.46
N GLU A 58 -15.38 -7.74 3.44
CA GLU A 58 -15.50 -8.10 4.84
C GLU A 58 -16.06 -6.89 5.62
N LYS A 59 -16.31 -7.05 6.93
CA LYS A 59 -16.92 -6.00 7.77
C LYS A 59 -16.18 -4.66 7.66
N ASP A 60 -14.86 -4.69 7.80
CA ASP A 60 -14.03 -3.47 7.84
C ASP A 60 -13.13 -3.29 6.60
N PHE A 61 -12.89 -4.37 5.85
CA PHE A 61 -11.95 -4.41 4.73
C PHE A 61 -12.67 -4.73 3.41
N THR A 62 -12.28 -4.05 2.35
CA THR A 62 -12.74 -4.35 0.99
C THR A 62 -11.56 -4.76 0.13
N PHE A 63 -11.53 -6.03 -0.28
CA PHE A 63 -10.54 -6.58 -1.20
C PHE A 63 -10.90 -6.21 -2.64
N ILE A 64 -9.93 -5.67 -3.35
CA ILE A 64 -10.07 -5.25 -4.74
C ILE A 64 -9.09 -6.00 -5.64
N ASP A 65 -9.30 -5.84 -6.94
CA ASP A 65 -8.30 -6.23 -7.93
C ASP A 65 -6.93 -5.60 -7.61
N PRO A 66 -5.85 -6.40 -7.50
CA PRO A 66 -4.54 -5.92 -7.11
C PRO A 66 -4.03 -4.79 -8.00
N VAL A 67 -3.70 -3.67 -7.38
CA VAL A 67 -3.21 -2.48 -8.09
C VAL A 67 -1.73 -2.28 -7.81
N LYS A 68 -0.91 -2.33 -8.86
CA LYS A 68 0.53 -2.11 -8.71
C LYS A 68 0.84 -0.65 -8.41
N CYS A 69 1.67 -0.40 -7.41
CA CYS A 69 2.16 0.93 -7.06
C CYS A 69 3.62 0.88 -6.61
N ARG A 70 4.29 2.02 -6.76
CA ARG A 70 5.62 2.24 -6.21
C ARG A 70 5.48 3.00 -4.91
N ILE A 71 6.18 2.50 -3.90
CA ILE A 71 6.28 3.15 -2.59
C ILE A 71 7.74 3.44 -2.26
N ASN A 72 7.95 4.46 -1.45
CA ASN A 72 9.21 4.65 -0.74
C ASN A 72 9.08 4.06 0.67
N TYR A 73 10.17 3.62 1.26
CA TYR A 73 10.20 3.13 2.63
C TYR A 73 11.54 3.44 3.28
N ARG A 74 11.56 3.47 4.61
CA ARG A 74 12.80 3.76 5.35
C ARG A 74 13.64 2.50 5.56
N ILE A 75 12.98 1.45 6.05
CA ILE A 75 13.64 0.22 6.49
C ILE A 75 12.77 -0.97 6.11
N LEU A 76 13.38 -1.98 5.50
CA LEU A 76 12.84 -3.32 5.42
C LEU A 76 13.31 -4.07 6.68
N THR A 77 12.35 -4.49 7.52
CA THR A 77 12.69 -5.24 8.74
C THR A 77 13.17 -6.64 8.39
N LYS A 78 13.88 -7.32 9.32
CA LYS A 78 14.28 -8.73 9.13
C LYS A 78 13.10 -9.67 8.89
N ALA A 79 11.90 -9.29 9.35
CA ALA A 79 10.65 -10.02 9.11
C ALA A 79 10.06 -9.80 7.71
N GLY A 80 10.70 -8.97 6.86
CA GLY A 80 10.22 -8.66 5.52
C GLY A 80 9.16 -7.56 5.46
N ILE A 81 8.95 -6.81 6.55
CA ILE A 81 7.91 -5.77 6.63
C ILE A 81 8.51 -4.40 6.33
N LEU A 82 7.84 -3.61 5.49
CA LEU A 82 8.23 -2.25 5.13
C LEU A 82 7.75 -1.25 6.19
N ARG A 83 8.67 -0.45 6.73
CA ARG A 83 8.37 0.56 7.75
C ARG A 83 8.26 1.95 7.16
N LEU A 84 7.19 2.64 7.56
CA LEU A 84 6.82 3.97 7.08
C LEU A 84 6.75 4.02 5.54
N PRO A 85 5.97 3.13 4.90
CA PRO A 85 5.77 3.20 3.47
C PRO A 85 5.04 4.50 3.12
N SER A 86 5.50 5.21 2.10
CA SER A 86 4.75 6.32 1.51
C SER A 86 4.60 6.12 0.02
N PHE A 87 3.42 6.47 -0.49
CA PHE A 87 3.10 6.37 -1.89
C PHE A 87 4.01 7.28 -2.73
N VAL A 88 4.44 6.77 -3.88
CA VAL A 88 5.20 7.53 -4.87
C VAL A 88 4.36 7.69 -6.14
N GLU A 89 3.98 6.57 -6.76
CA GLU A 89 3.24 6.57 -8.02
C GLU A 89 2.48 5.26 -8.24
N TRP A 90 1.45 5.30 -9.09
CA TRP A 90 0.75 4.12 -9.57
C TRP A 90 1.50 3.56 -10.80
N ILE A 91 1.74 2.26 -10.81
CA ILE A 91 2.36 1.58 -11.96
C ILE A 91 1.22 1.07 -12.84
N LYS A 92 1.20 1.49 -14.11
CA LYS A 92 0.19 1.10 -15.09
C LYS A 92 0.59 -0.16 -15.85
#